data_AF-A0AAN0KIW0-F1
#
_entry.id   AF-A0AAN0KIW0-F1
#
_cell.length_a   1.000
_cell.length_b   1.000
_cell.length_c   1.000
_cell.angle_alpha   90.00
_cell.angle_beta   90.00
_cell.angle_gamma   90.00
#
_symmetry.space_group_name_H-M   'P 1'
#
loop_
_entity.id
_entity.type
_entity.pdbx_description
1 polymer ?
#
loop_
_entity_poly.entity_id
_entity_poly.type
_entity_poly.pdbx_seq_one_letter_code
_entity_poly.pdbx_strand_id
1 'polypeptide(L)'
;MEKRWVFTQLVSGKDDTYGFLAYSIYKHEKNEYAEELRKSGEHDVDEINAQLKIFHEQTAKSQARIDSYKERAEAIVRNLTDQIDTDIRLEYDAQLASANLQDEEIKRLESEIQTMKASRENELRKAEENAILNFHRMVELTQARKRGRVSRSLGWYWNGFASIFATITFAVVVYGICTWALPQKSRDEIVDGAFKNLRSILFQQPNVQLDHADIDVKQPK
;
A
#
# COMPACT_ATOMS: atom_id res chain seq x y z
N MET A 1 72.12 -50.35 9.53
CA MET A 1 70.81 -50.07 8.91
C MET A 1 70.22 -48.84 9.57
N GLU A 2 69.76 -47.89 8.78
CA GLU A 2 69.16 -46.64 9.27
C GLU A 2 67.78 -46.92 9.91
N LYS A 3 67.48 -46.25 11.03
CA LYS A 3 66.21 -46.41 11.74
C LYS A 3 65.08 -45.82 10.88
N ARG A 4 64.23 -46.68 10.31
CA ARG A 4 63.04 -46.24 9.56
C ARG A 4 61.95 -45.80 10.52
N TRP A 5 61.53 -44.55 10.41
CA TRP A 5 60.44 -44.00 11.19
C TRP A 5 59.15 -44.02 10.37
N VAL A 6 58.09 -44.63 10.91
CA VAL A 6 56.77 -44.68 10.23
C VAL A 6 56.28 -43.28 9.87
N PHE A 7 56.52 -42.28 10.73
CA PHE A 7 56.17 -40.89 10.44
C PHE A 7 56.78 -40.39 9.13
N THR A 8 58.09 -40.58 8.92
CA THR A 8 58.78 -40.12 7.70
C THR A 8 58.39 -40.90 6.44
N GLN A 9 57.74 -42.06 6.59
CA GLN A 9 57.24 -42.85 5.47
C GLN A 9 55.81 -42.42 5.06
N LEU A 10 55.04 -41.92 6.03
CA LEU A 10 53.66 -41.50 5.84
C LEU A 10 53.54 -40.00 5.52
N VAL A 11 54.37 -39.15 6.14
CA VAL A 11 54.30 -37.69 6.05
C VAL A 11 55.48 -37.16 5.26
N SER A 12 55.19 -36.53 4.12
CA SER A 12 56.18 -35.99 3.18
C SER A 12 56.53 -34.53 3.46
N GLY A 13 55.69 -33.81 4.20
CA GLY A 13 55.86 -32.38 4.44
C GLY A 13 54.91 -31.82 5.49
N LYS A 14 55.08 -30.53 5.80
CA LYS A 14 54.33 -29.80 6.84
C LYS A 14 52.85 -29.60 6.50
N ASP A 15 52.54 -29.67 5.20
CA ASP A 15 51.22 -29.44 4.65
C ASP A 15 50.60 -30.75 4.10
N ASP A 16 51.20 -31.90 4.43
CA ASP A 16 50.76 -33.21 3.98
C ASP A 16 49.59 -33.73 4.84
N THR A 17 48.41 -33.15 4.65
CA THR A 17 47.18 -33.50 5.39
C THR A 17 46.84 -34.99 5.28
N TYR A 18 47.00 -35.58 4.10
CA TYR A 18 46.80 -37.02 3.88
C TYR A 18 47.79 -37.85 4.68
N GLY A 19 49.07 -37.48 4.66
CA GLY A 19 50.11 -38.12 5.46
C GLY A 19 49.85 -38.03 6.96
N PHE A 20 49.40 -36.87 7.48
CA PHE A 20 49.06 -36.72 8.89
C PHE A 20 47.85 -37.56 9.30
N LEU A 21 46.84 -37.63 8.44
CA LEU A 21 45.69 -38.49 8.67
C LEU A 21 46.11 -39.96 8.65
N ALA A 22 46.93 -40.38 7.67
CA ALA A 22 47.48 -41.73 7.60
C ALA A 22 48.31 -42.08 8.84
N TYR A 23 49.13 -41.15 9.33
CA TYR A 23 49.88 -41.33 10.57
C TYR A 23 48.96 -41.46 11.80
N SER A 24 47.87 -40.70 11.85
CA SER A 24 46.88 -40.80 12.92
C SER A 24 46.18 -42.16 12.91
N ILE A 25 45.83 -42.70 11.74
CA ILE A 25 45.28 -44.05 11.59
C ILE A 25 46.28 -45.10 12.08
N TYR A 26 47.54 -45.00 11.68
CA TYR A 26 48.60 -45.88 12.21
C TYR A 26 48.69 -45.83 13.75
N LYS A 27 48.64 -44.63 14.32
CA LYS A 27 48.72 -44.44 15.78
C LYS A 27 47.49 -45.02 16.49
N HIS A 28 46.32 -44.90 15.88
CA HIS A 28 45.09 -45.52 16.36
C HIS A 28 45.23 -47.05 16.41
N GLU A 29 45.63 -47.69 15.31
CA GLU A 29 45.77 -49.15 15.29
C GLU A 29 46.85 -49.66 16.24
N LYS A 30 47.96 -48.93 16.36
CA LYS A 30 48.98 -49.26 17.35
C LYS A 30 48.42 -49.21 18.78
N ASN A 31 47.51 -48.28 19.05
CA ASN A 31 46.84 -48.18 20.34
C ASN A 31 45.83 -49.31 20.54
N GLU A 32 45.01 -49.62 19.53
CA GLU A 32 44.07 -50.76 19.59
C GLU A 32 44.80 -52.07 19.85
N TYR A 33 45.91 -52.31 19.15
CA TYR A 33 46.74 -53.48 19.40
C TYR A 33 47.28 -53.53 20.83
N ALA A 34 47.67 -52.38 21.41
CA ALA A 34 48.07 -52.31 22.82
C ALA A 34 46.91 -52.65 23.76
N GLU A 35 45.72 -52.11 23.50
CA GLU A 35 44.51 -52.35 24.29
C GLU A 35 44.05 -53.81 24.21
N GLU A 36 44.16 -54.44 23.05
CA GLU A 36 43.89 -55.88 22.87
C GLU A 36 44.82 -56.74 23.72
N LEU A 37 46.13 -56.46 23.70
CA LEU A 37 47.11 -57.19 24.52
C LEU A 37 46.89 -56.97 26.03
N ARG A 38 46.44 -55.77 26.44
CA ARG A 38 46.08 -55.51 27.84
C ARG A 38 44.83 -56.28 28.26
N LYS A 39 43.83 -56.37 27.37
CA LYS A 39 42.57 -57.05 27.63
C LYS A 39 42.72 -58.56 27.72
N SER A 40 43.67 -59.17 27.02
CA SER A 40 43.92 -60.61 27.16
C SER A 40 44.44 -60.98 28.54
N GLY A 41 45.13 -60.06 29.23
CA GLY A 41 45.69 -60.27 30.56
C GLY A 41 46.87 -61.26 30.60
N GLU A 42 47.29 -61.75 29.43
CA GLU A 42 48.37 -62.72 29.26
C GLU A 42 49.75 -62.07 29.21
N HIS A 43 49.80 -60.75 29.02
CA HIS A 43 51.04 -59.99 28.84
C HIS A 43 51.27 -58.99 29.94
N ASP A 44 52.52 -58.93 30.42
CA ASP A 44 52.97 -57.83 31.27
C ASP A 44 53.23 -56.55 30.45
N VAL A 45 53.52 -55.45 31.15
CA VAL A 45 53.74 -54.14 30.51
C VAL A 45 54.97 -54.15 29.59
N ASP A 46 56.02 -54.89 29.93
CA ASP A 46 57.26 -54.93 29.18
C ASP A 46 57.12 -55.79 27.91
N GLU A 47 56.38 -56.90 28.00
CA GLU A 47 55.97 -57.74 26.89
C GLU A 47 55.09 -56.96 25.90
N ILE A 48 54.11 -56.19 26.39
CA ILE A 48 53.29 -55.32 25.53
C ILE A 48 54.19 -54.32 24.80
N ASN A 49 55.13 -53.68 25.49
CA ASN A 49 56.05 -52.74 24.87
C ASN A 49 56.93 -53.41 23.80
N ALA A 50 57.36 -54.65 24.03
CA ALA A 50 58.11 -55.44 23.05
C ALA A 50 57.24 -55.74 21.81
N GLN A 51 55.99 -56.17 21.99
CA GLN A 51 55.05 -56.39 20.89
C GLN A 51 54.78 -55.10 20.09
N LEU A 52 54.61 -53.96 20.76
CA LEU A 52 54.43 -52.66 20.12
C LEU A 52 55.64 -52.20 19.33
N LYS A 53 56.85 -52.60 19.75
CA LYS A 53 58.08 -52.37 18.99
C LYS A 53 58.12 -53.24 17.74
N ILE A 54 57.78 -54.53 17.87
CA ILE A 54 57.68 -55.45 16.73
C ILE A 54 56.65 -54.93 15.71
N PHE A 55 55.46 -54.52 16.16
CA PHE A 55 54.43 -53.93 15.32
C PHE A 55 54.96 -52.70 14.55
N HIS A 56 55.64 -51.78 15.25
CA HIS A 56 56.24 -50.61 14.62
C HIS A 56 57.28 -50.99 13.56
N GLU A 57 58.17 -51.92 13.86
CA GLU A 57 59.21 -52.36 12.93
C GLU A 57 58.64 -53.07 11.70
N GLN A 58 57.63 -53.94 11.89
CA GLN A 58 56.93 -54.61 10.80
C GLN A 58 56.25 -53.60 9.87
N THR A 59 55.57 -52.60 10.45
CA THR A 59 54.93 -51.54 9.68
C THR A 59 55.95 -50.67 8.95
N ALA A 60 57.05 -50.27 9.60
CA ALA A 60 58.10 -49.45 8.98
C ALA A 60 58.86 -50.16 7.85
N LYS A 61 58.88 -51.50 7.85
CA LYS A 61 59.55 -52.33 6.82
C LYS A 61 58.62 -52.73 5.68
N SER A 62 57.30 -52.71 5.91
CA SER A 62 56.30 -53.15 4.93
C SER A 62 55.73 -51.95 4.16
N GLN A 63 56.13 -51.83 2.89
CA GLN A 63 55.58 -50.79 2.01
C GLN A 63 54.07 -50.95 1.84
N ALA A 64 53.58 -52.18 1.70
CA ALA A 64 52.14 -52.46 1.59
C ALA A 64 51.34 -51.95 2.80
N ARG A 65 51.89 -52.01 4.03
CA ARG A 65 51.22 -51.44 5.21
C ARG A 65 51.21 -49.91 5.18
N ILE A 66 52.32 -49.30 4.77
CA ILE A 66 52.42 -47.84 4.61
C ILE A 66 51.39 -47.35 3.58
N ASP A 67 51.31 -48.01 2.43
CA ASP A 67 50.39 -47.66 1.36
C ASP A 67 48.93 -47.84 1.80
N SER A 68 48.62 -48.91 2.52
CA SER A 68 47.27 -49.13 3.07
C SER A 68 46.80 -48.00 4.01
N TYR A 69 47.70 -47.44 4.83
CA TYR A 69 47.36 -46.28 5.66
C TYR A 69 47.09 -45.02 4.83
N LYS A 70 47.87 -44.80 3.75
CA LYS A 70 47.66 -43.69 2.83
C LYS A 70 46.34 -43.83 2.08
N GLU A 71 46.06 -45.01 1.53
CA GLU A 71 44.80 -45.31 0.83
C GLU A 71 43.58 -45.11 1.74
N ARG A 72 43.66 -45.51 3.01
CA ARG A 72 42.56 -45.29 3.97
C ARG A 72 42.38 -43.82 4.32
N ALA A 73 43.47 -43.07 4.48
CA ALA A 73 43.38 -41.63 4.67
C ALA A 73 42.74 -40.95 3.45
N GLU A 74 43.13 -41.33 2.24
CA GLU A 74 42.52 -40.85 1.00
C GLU A 74 41.03 -41.19 0.93
N ALA A 75 40.65 -42.43 1.26
CA ALA A 75 39.26 -42.88 1.26
C ALA A 75 38.40 -42.07 2.24
N ILE A 76 38.90 -41.76 3.44
CA ILE A 76 38.20 -40.93 4.42
C ILE A 76 37.96 -39.52 3.85
N VAL A 77 39.00 -38.89 3.28
CA VAL A 77 38.87 -37.53 2.74
C VAL A 77 37.93 -37.50 1.54
N ARG A 78 38.01 -38.48 0.63
CA ARG A 78 37.07 -38.60 -0.50
C ARG A 78 35.64 -38.74 -0.01
N ASN A 79 35.41 -39.64 0.94
CA ASN A 79 34.09 -39.87 1.51
C ASN A 79 33.51 -38.59 2.17
N LEU A 80 34.32 -37.86 2.95
CA LEU A 80 33.92 -36.58 3.52
C LEU A 80 33.58 -35.54 2.44
N THR A 81 34.37 -35.49 1.38
CA THR A 81 34.13 -34.56 0.25
C THR A 81 32.83 -34.92 -0.47
N ASP A 82 32.61 -36.21 -0.74
CA ASP A 82 31.39 -36.69 -1.40
C ASP A 82 30.13 -36.42 -0.56
N GLN A 83 30.24 -36.54 0.76
CA GLN A 83 29.17 -36.18 1.70
C GLN A 83 28.87 -34.68 1.65
N ILE A 84 29.90 -33.84 1.74
CA ILE A 84 29.76 -32.38 1.68
C ILE A 84 29.13 -31.96 0.34
N ASP A 85 29.59 -32.51 -0.78
CA ASP A 85 29.03 -32.23 -2.10
C ASP A 85 27.56 -32.65 -2.21
N THR A 86 27.20 -33.79 -1.62
CA THR A 86 25.82 -34.26 -1.58
C THR A 86 24.94 -33.33 -0.75
N ASP A 87 25.39 -32.94 0.44
CA ASP A 87 24.66 -32.05 1.34
C ASP A 87 24.44 -30.67 0.71
N ILE A 88 25.49 -30.13 0.08
CA ILE A 88 25.41 -28.84 -0.64
C ILE A 88 24.37 -28.92 -1.77
N ARG A 89 24.38 -29.99 -2.58
CA ARG A 89 23.41 -30.15 -3.67
C ARG A 89 21.98 -30.24 -3.15
N LEU A 90 21.75 -31.02 -2.10
CA LEU A 90 20.43 -31.14 -1.48
C LEU A 90 19.93 -29.81 -0.93
N GLU A 91 20.82 -29.03 -0.31
CA GLU A 91 20.47 -27.71 0.20
C GLU A 91 20.13 -26.73 -0.93
N TYR A 92 20.92 -26.70 -2.00
CA TYR A 92 20.63 -25.86 -3.17
C TYR A 92 19.31 -26.24 -3.86
N ASP A 93 19.03 -27.54 -4.03
CA ASP A 93 17.78 -28.00 -4.63
C ASP A 93 16.57 -27.60 -3.79
N ALA A 94 16.68 -27.69 -2.45
CA ALA A 94 15.63 -27.23 -1.54
C ALA A 94 15.41 -25.71 -1.63
N GLN A 95 16.49 -24.93 -1.72
CA GLN A 95 16.40 -23.48 -1.91
C GLN A 95 15.73 -23.11 -3.23
N LEU A 96 16.11 -23.75 -4.34
CA LEU A 96 15.49 -23.54 -5.66
C LEU A 96 14.00 -23.89 -5.66
N ALA A 97 13.63 -25.01 -5.04
CA ALA A 97 12.23 -25.40 -4.90
C ALA A 97 11.44 -24.35 -4.09
N SER A 98 12.01 -23.84 -3.00
CA SER A 98 11.38 -22.79 -2.19
C SER A 98 11.24 -21.46 -2.94
N ALA A 99 12.23 -21.08 -3.74
CA ALA A 99 12.19 -19.86 -4.56
C ALA A 99 11.11 -19.95 -5.65
N ASN A 100 11.00 -21.11 -6.31
CA ASN A 100 9.94 -21.34 -7.30
C ASN A 100 8.53 -21.21 -6.69
N LEU A 101 8.33 -21.72 -5.47
CA LEU A 101 7.06 -21.57 -4.76
C LEU A 101 6.74 -20.10 -4.42
N GLN A 102 7.76 -19.33 -4.01
CA GLN A 102 7.60 -17.90 -3.76
C GLN A 102 7.26 -17.13 -5.04
N ASP A 103 7.89 -17.46 -6.16
CA ASP A 103 7.59 -16.84 -7.47
C ASP A 103 6.15 -17.14 -7.92
N GLU A 104 5.65 -18.36 -7.70
CA GLU A 104 4.25 -18.70 -7.97
C GLU A 104 3.29 -17.91 -7.07
N GLU A 105 3.62 -17.75 -5.80
CA GLU A 105 2.82 -16.96 -4.86
C GLU A 105 2.80 -15.47 -5.23
N ILE A 106 3.94 -14.90 -5.63
CA ILE A 106 4.02 -13.52 -6.13
C ILE A 106 3.12 -13.35 -7.35
N LYS A 107 3.20 -14.24 -8.34
CA LYS A 107 2.34 -14.19 -9.54
C LYS A 107 0.86 -14.27 -9.19
N ARG A 108 0.48 -15.12 -8.23
CA ARG A 108 -0.90 -15.23 -7.74
C ARG A 108 -1.36 -13.92 -7.12
N LEU A 109 -0.58 -13.36 -6.19
CA LEU A 109 -0.89 -12.09 -5.52
C LEU A 109 -0.99 -10.93 -6.51
N GLU A 110 -0.11 -10.87 -7.52
CA GLU A 110 -0.18 -9.87 -8.58
C GLU A 110 -1.48 -9.97 -9.37
N SER A 111 -1.91 -11.18 -9.74
CA SER A 111 -3.18 -11.39 -10.44
C SER A 111 -4.39 -10.99 -9.58
N GLU A 112 -4.34 -11.27 -8.27
CA GLU A 112 -5.39 -10.88 -7.33
C GLU A 112 -5.47 -9.35 -7.18
N ILE A 113 -4.33 -8.68 -7.04
CA ILE A 113 -4.25 -7.22 -7.01
C ILE A 113 -4.83 -6.62 -8.29
N GLN A 114 -4.54 -7.19 -9.46
CA GLN A 114 -5.09 -6.70 -10.73
C GLN A 114 -6.61 -6.85 -10.79
N THR A 115 -7.15 -8.00 -10.40
CA THR A 115 -8.60 -8.23 -10.40
C THR A 115 -9.32 -7.30 -9.41
N MET A 116 -8.74 -7.08 -8.22
CA MET A 116 -9.27 -6.13 -7.23
C MET A 116 -9.20 -4.68 -7.71
N LYS A 117 -8.16 -4.29 -8.44
CA LYS A 117 -8.08 -2.95 -9.04
C LYS A 117 -9.16 -2.77 -10.10
N ALA A 118 -9.33 -3.74 -10.99
CA ALA A 118 -10.35 -3.71 -12.02
C ALA A 118 -11.77 -3.69 -11.45
N SER A 119 -12.04 -4.45 -10.37
CA SER A 119 -13.34 -4.42 -9.69
C SER A 119 -13.62 -3.06 -9.05
N ARG A 120 -12.65 -2.49 -8.32
CA ARG A 120 -12.77 -1.15 -7.74
C ARG A 120 -12.97 -0.07 -8.79
N GLU A 121 -12.24 -0.11 -9.90
CA GLU A 121 -12.41 0.86 -10.99
C GLU A 121 -13.82 0.77 -11.59
N ASN A 122 -14.35 -0.44 -11.77
CA ASN A 122 -15.71 -0.63 -12.26
C ASN A 122 -16.77 -0.17 -11.23
N GLU A 123 -16.54 -0.39 -9.94
CA GLU A 123 -17.41 0.12 -8.86
C GLU A 123 -17.39 1.64 -8.79
N LEU A 124 -16.22 2.27 -8.90
CA LEU A 124 -16.07 3.72 -8.96
C LEU A 124 -16.82 4.30 -10.17
N ARG A 125 -16.63 3.72 -11.36
CA ARG A 125 -17.35 4.15 -12.56
C ARG A 125 -18.86 4.04 -12.40
N LYS A 126 -19.36 2.94 -11.83
CA LYS A 126 -20.80 2.79 -11.52
C LYS A 126 -21.27 3.82 -10.49
N ALA A 127 -20.46 4.12 -9.47
CA ALA A 127 -20.79 5.13 -8.48
C ALA A 127 -20.82 6.54 -9.10
N GLU A 128 -19.89 6.87 -9.99
CA GLU A 128 -19.86 8.12 -10.76
C GLU A 128 -21.09 8.25 -11.65
N GLU A 129 -21.42 7.23 -12.44
CA GLU A 129 -22.63 7.20 -13.28
C GLU A 129 -23.91 7.42 -12.45
N ASN A 130 -24.03 6.71 -11.31
CA ASN A 130 -25.17 6.87 -10.41
C ASN A 130 -25.22 8.25 -9.75
N ALA A 131 -24.07 8.84 -9.40
CA ALA A 131 -24.00 10.18 -8.82
C ALA A 131 -24.43 11.25 -9.83
N ILE A 132 -23.98 11.15 -11.09
CA ILE A 132 -24.38 12.03 -12.18
C ILE A 132 -25.90 11.91 -12.42
N LEU A 133 -26.43 10.69 -12.53
CA LEU A 133 -27.86 10.45 -12.73
C LEU A 133 -28.71 11.01 -11.59
N ASN A 134 -28.28 10.79 -10.33
CA ASN A 134 -28.98 11.32 -9.16
C ASN A 134 -28.92 12.85 -9.12
N PHE A 135 -27.78 13.46 -9.50
CA PHE A 135 -27.65 14.90 -9.61
C PHE A 135 -28.62 15.49 -10.64
N HIS A 136 -28.66 14.93 -11.86
CA HIS A 136 -29.59 15.37 -12.90
C HIS A 136 -31.05 15.25 -12.44
N ARG A 137 -31.44 14.11 -11.84
CA ARG A 137 -32.78 13.91 -11.29
C ARG A 137 -33.12 14.94 -10.21
N MET A 138 -32.19 15.23 -9.30
CA MET A 138 -32.38 16.24 -8.25
C MET A 138 -32.51 17.66 -8.82
N VAL A 139 -31.71 18.01 -9.83
CA VAL A 139 -31.81 19.31 -10.52
C VAL A 139 -33.16 19.44 -11.22
N GLU A 140 -33.61 18.42 -11.93
CA GLU A 140 -34.94 18.41 -12.57
C GLU A 140 -36.07 18.58 -11.56
N LEU A 141 -36.04 17.84 -10.45
CA LEU A 141 -37.03 17.97 -9.38
C LEU A 141 -37.01 19.36 -8.74
N THR A 142 -35.82 19.93 -8.52
CA THR A 142 -35.67 21.27 -7.93
C THR A 142 -36.13 22.36 -8.89
N GLN A 143 -35.84 22.22 -10.18
CA GLN A 143 -36.29 23.14 -11.23
C GLN A 143 -37.81 23.03 -11.44
N ALA A 144 -38.37 21.82 -11.44
CA ALA A 144 -39.82 21.59 -11.46
C ALA A 144 -40.50 22.21 -10.24
N ARG A 145 -39.90 22.08 -9.04
CA ARG A 145 -40.39 22.68 -7.80
C ARG A 145 -40.31 24.21 -7.80
N LYS A 146 -39.22 24.81 -8.31
CA LYS A 146 -39.11 26.27 -8.51
C LYS A 146 -40.09 26.79 -9.57
N ARG A 147 -40.43 25.98 -10.57
CA ARG A 147 -41.49 26.23 -11.57
C ARG A 147 -42.90 25.91 -11.03
N GLY A 148 -43.09 25.79 -9.72
CA GLY A 148 -44.41 25.79 -9.10
C GLY A 148 -45.09 27.14 -9.28
N ARG A 149 -46.34 27.16 -9.79
CA ARG A 149 -47.18 28.37 -10.01
C ARG A 149 -47.18 29.38 -8.84
N VAL A 150 -46.95 28.91 -7.62
CA VAL A 150 -46.97 29.68 -6.38
C VAL A 150 -45.81 30.69 -6.26
N SER A 151 -44.63 30.39 -6.83
CA SER A 151 -43.49 31.34 -6.79
C SER A 151 -43.70 32.55 -7.70
N ARG A 152 -44.45 32.38 -8.80
CA ARG A 152 -44.83 33.49 -9.70
C ARG A 152 -45.87 34.42 -9.07
N SER A 153 -46.88 33.88 -8.39
CA SER A 153 -47.90 34.70 -7.74
C SER A 153 -47.35 35.49 -6.55
N LEU A 154 -46.50 34.89 -5.72
CA LEU A 154 -45.82 35.61 -4.62
C LEU A 154 -44.89 36.73 -5.12
N GLY A 155 -44.16 36.50 -6.22
CA GLY A 155 -43.34 37.55 -6.84
C GLY A 155 -44.17 38.73 -7.40
N TRP A 156 -45.40 38.48 -7.85
CA TRP A 156 -46.31 39.53 -8.33
C TRP A 156 -46.87 40.38 -7.19
N TYR A 157 -47.20 39.77 -6.05
CA TYR A 157 -47.62 40.52 -4.86
C TYR A 157 -46.54 41.47 -4.35
N TRP A 158 -45.26 41.09 -4.47
CA TRP A 158 -44.15 41.92 -3.98
C TRP A 158 -43.79 43.07 -4.94
N ASN A 159 -43.88 42.87 -6.26
CA ASN A 159 -43.49 43.89 -7.24
C ASN A 159 -44.63 44.79 -7.74
N GLY A 160 -45.90 44.36 -7.66
CA GLY A 160 -47.03 45.10 -8.25
C GLY A 160 -47.78 46.05 -7.30
N PHE A 161 -47.71 45.82 -5.98
CA PHE A 161 -48.54 46.51 -4.98
C PHE A 161 -47.75 47.34 -3.96
N ALA A 162 -46.44 47.54 -4.18
CA ALA A 162 -45.59 48.33 -3.29
C ALA A 162 -46.08 49.79 -3.13
N SER A 163 -46.67 50.38 -4.18
CA SER A 163 -47.16 51.76 -4.16
C SER A 163 -48.34 51.98 -3.20
N ILE A 164 -49.25 51.01 -3.09
CA ILE A 164 -50.44 51.10 -2.22
C ILE A 164 -50.05 50.94 -0.76
N PHE A 165 -49.17 49.98 -0.46
CA PHE A 165 -48.63 49.82 0.90
C PHE A 165 -47.76 51.02 1.32
N ALA A 166 -46.98 51.61 0.39
CA ALA A 166 -46.23 52.83 0.66
C ALA A 166 -47.14 54.02 0.96
N THR A 167 -48.25 54.19 0.23
CA THR A 167 -49.22 55.27 0.50
C THR A 167 -49.94 55.10 1.82
N ILE A 168 -50.36 53.87 2.15
CA ILE A 168 -50.98 53.57 3.45
C ILE A 168 -49.99 53.89 4.59
N THR A 169 -48.74 53.44 4.46
CA THR A 169 -47.70 53.68 5.45
C THR A 169 -47.37 55.17 5.58
N PHE A 170 -47.26 55.89 4.46
CA PHE A 170 -47.05 57.33 4.43
C PHE A 170 -48.20 58.10 5.09
N ALA A 171 -49.46 57.71 4.83
CA ALA A 171 -50.62 58.33 5.46
C ALA A 171 -50.63 58.15 6.98
N VAL A 172 -50.24 56.96 7.47
CA VAL A 172 -50.10 56.70 8.92
C VAL A 172 -48.99 57.55 9.53
N VAL A 173 -47.85 57.68 8.85
CA VAL A 173 -46.72 58.50 9.33
C VAL A 173 -47.09 59.99 9.37
N VAL A 174 -47.70 60.52 8.30
CA VAL A 174 -48.14 61.93 8.25
C VAL A 174 -49.19 62.19 9.32
N TYR A 175 -50.19 61.31 9.48
CA TYR A 175 -51.20 61.44 10.53
C TYR A 175 -50.58 61.37 11.94
N GLY A 176 -49.59 60.51 12.15
CA GLY A 176 -48.84 60.41 13.40
C GLY A 176 -48.05 61.69 13.72
N ILE A 177 -47.38 62.28 12.72
CA ILE A 177 -46.65 63.53 12.90
C ILE A 177 -47.61 64.70 13.15
N CYS A 178 -48.73 64.77 12.43
CA CYS A 178 -49.73 65.82 12.60
C CYS A 178 -50.43 65.76 13.96
N THR A 179 -50.71 64.57 14.50
CA THR A 179 -51.30 64.44 15.85
C THR A 179 -50.31 64.79 16.96
N TRP A 180 -49.00 64.61 16.71
CA TRP A 180 -47.96 64.94 17.68
C TRP A 180 -47.59 66.44 17.69
N ALA A 181 -47.57 67.11 16.54
CA ALA A 181 -47.05 68.47 16.41
C ALA A 181 -48.10 69.60 16.45
N LEU A 182 -49.40 69.33 16.24
CA LEU A 182 -50.40 70.38 16.00
C LEU A 182 -51.66 70.27 16.88
N PRO A 183 -52.23 71.42 17.35
CA PRO A 183 -53.53 71.46 18.02
C PRO A 183 -54.69 71.05 17.10
N GLN A 184 -55.76 70.49 17.69
CA GLN A 184 -56.83 69.74 17.02
C GLN A 184 -57.55 70.48 15.87
N LYS A 185 -57.64 71.82 15.89
CA LYS A 185 -58.33 72.61 14.85
C LYS A 185 -57.55 72.73 13.52
N SER A 186 -56.23 72.71 13.57
CA SER A 186 -55.35 72.80 12.39
C SER A 186 -55.03 71.44 11.77
N ARG A 187 -55.28 70.34 12.49
CA ARG A 187 -55.03 68.97 12.02
C ARG A 187 -55.98 68.59 10.89
N ASP A 188 -57.27 68.84 11.08
CA ASP A 188 -58.30 68.34 10.16
C ASP A 188 -58.23 69.10 8.81
N GLU A 189 -57.88 70.39 8.83
CA GLU A 189 -57.71 71.22 7.61
C GLU A 189 -56.49 70.82 6.77
N ILE A 190 -55.38 70.44 7.42
CA ILE A 190 -54.15 69.98 6.74
C ILE A 190 -54.32 68.54 6.22
N VAL A 191 -54.98 67.66 6.98
CA VAL A 191 -55.25 66.28 6.57
C VAL A 191 -56.21 66.23 5.40
N ASP A 192 -57.29 67.02 5.42
CA ASP A 192 -58.22 67.13 4.29
C ASP A 192 -57.55 67.75 3.05
N GLY A 193 -56.69 68.77 3.24
CA GLY A 193 -55.88 69.35 2.16
C GLY A 193 -54.91 68.36 1.53
N ALA A 194 -54.22 67.56 2.35
CA ALA A 194 -53.30 66.52 1.89
C ALA A 194 -54.02 65.40 1.15
N PHE A 195 -55.16 64.92 1.66
CA PHE A 195 -55.97 63.90 0.99
C PHE A 195 -56.57 64.38 -0.34
N LYS A 196 -57.00 65.65 -0.40
CA LYS A 196 -57.57 66.25 -1.62
C LYS A 196 -56.51 66.39 -2.73
N ASN A 197 -55.28 66.78 -2.36
CA ASN A 197 -54.13 66.81 -3.29
C ASN A 197 -53.65 65.41 -3.69
N LEU A 198 -53.66 64.43 -2.77
CA LEU A 198 -53.30 63.05 -3.11
C LEU A 198 -54.32 62.44 -4.09
N ARG A 199 -55.62 62.72 -3.88
CA ARG A 199 -56.69 62.26 -4.76
C ARG A 199 -56.61 62.93 -6.14
N SER A 200 -56.23 64.20 -6.24
CA SER A 200 -56.06 64.86 -7.54
C SER A 200 -54.87 64.29 -8.32
N ILE A 201 -53.78 63.92 -7.64
CA ILE A 201 -52.59 63.31 -8.25
C ILE A 201 -52.84 61.85 -8.66
N LEU A 202 -53.59 61.09 -7.86
CA LEU A 202 -53.85 59.67 -8.12
C LEU A 202 -54.97 59.41 -9.15
N PHE A 203 -55.86 60.39 -9.39
CA PHE A 203 -56.99 60.26 -10.32
C PHE A 203 -56.92 61.22 -11.52
N GLN A 204 -55.80 61.89 -11.76
CA GLN A 204 -55.51 62.49 -13.06
C GLN A 204 -55.28 61.37 -14.09
N GLN A 205 -56.29 61.09 -14.91
CA GLN A 205 -56.07 60.34 -16.16
C GLN A 205 -55.11 61.14 -17.05
N PRO A 206 -54.06 60.53 -17.62
CA PRO A 206 -53.22 61.21 -18.59
C PRO A 206 -54.05 61.49 -19.84
N ASN A 207 -54.37 62.76 -20.08
CA ASN A 207 -54.98 63.24 -21.30
C ASN A 207 -53.85 63.38 -22.33
N VAL A 208 -53.49 62.29 -23.02
CA VAL A 208 -52.53 62.36 -24.13
C VAL A 208 -53.33 62.58 -25.41
N GLN A 209 -53.26 63.82 -25.90
CA GLN A 209 -53.70 64.20 -27.24
C GLN A 209 -52.85 63.47 -28.28
N LEU A 210 -53.51 62.85 -29.26
CA LEU A 210 -52.88 62.30 -30.46
C LEU A 210 -52.41 63.49 -31.32
N ASP A 211 -51.10 63.69 -31.42
CA ASP A 211 -50.55 64.64 -32.38
C ASP A 211 -50.36 63.94 -33.73
N HIS A 212 -51.07 64.43 -34.74
CA HIS A 212 -50.96 63.99 -36.13
C HIS A 212 -49.76 64.70 -36.77
N ALA A 213 -48.67 63.96 -37.01
CA ALA A 213 -47.63 64.40 -37.93
C ALA A 213 -47.70 63.55 -39.20
N ASP A 214 -48.15 64.17 -40.29
CA ASP A 214 -48.18 63.61 -41.64
C ASP A 214 -46.76 63.28 -42.14
N ILE A 215 -46.60 62.00 -42.50
CA ILE A 215 -46.09 61.48 -43.77
C ILE A 215 -44.96 62.27 -44.46
N ASP A 216 -43.77 61.65 -44.55
CA ASP A 216 -43.01 61.67 -45.81
C ASP A 216 -42.53 60.25 -46.17
N VAL A 217 -42.80 59.88 -47.42
CA VAL A 217 -42.70 58.55 -47.99
C VAL A 217 -41.33 58.39 -48.64
N LYS A 218 -40.58 57.36 -48.25
CA LYS A 218 -39.65 56.68 -49.16
C LYS A 218 -39.56 55.19 -48.82
N GLN A 219 -40.15 54.38 -49.68
CA GLN A 219 -39.96 52.93 -49.78
C GLN A 219 -39.11 52.60 -51.03
N PRO A 220 -38.71 51.34 -51.29
CA PRO A 220 -38.00 50.41 -50.42
C PRO A 220 -36.81 49.75 -51.16
N LYS A 221 -35.90 49.11 -50.44
CA LYS A 221 -35.20 47.88 -50.86
C LYS A 221 -34.66 47.15 -49.64
#